data_AF-A0A7W5GTS8-F1
#
_entry.id   AF-A0A7W5GTS8-F1
#
_cell.length_a   1.000
_cell.length_b   1.000
_cell.length_c   1.000
_cell.angle_alpha   90.00
_cell.angle_beta   90.00
_cell.angle_gamma   90.00
#
_symmetry.space_group_name_H-M   'P 1'
#
loop_
_entity.id
_entity.type
_entity.pdbx_description
1 polymer ?
#
loop_
_entity_poly.entity_id
_entity_poly.type
_entity_poly.pdbx_seq_one_letter_code
_entity_poly.pdbx_strand_id
1 'polypeptide(L)'
;MSQLIESRSRGIQEADVFAAADALLADGKRPTIERVRQQIGRGSPNTVSPMLERWFATLGGRLVGSPGTRTAGNDLDGMPLGVRNAAKLLWETAQKEAEETQRGELATVRSELQAREDSLAEAQGALAQREDAFKQARVSLDAALSSSQQARETLEGQLKAQAIETQRVRTGLEDEVRRLTALLSQTVEAQEQMRREHAAVVAAKDQDLRHAQERHSSQEKRMLAEVDRARQAAKALEAELAKEHQKRTKGEEAAAKRLDAAAEKLQQVRDQLAAQAIELAQERVAAAVQKDRAEALQQRIDEERGAHDATRRLLSEALARSQKSGGQARARATQAKPRRGAG
;
A
#
# COMPACT_ATOMS: atom_id res chain seq x y z
N MET A 1 -114.46 128.70 43.49
CA MET A 1 -114.88 130.11 43.51
C MET A 1 -114.73 130.68 42.12
N SER A 2 -115.86 130.80 41.42
CA SER A 2 -116.00 131.37 40.09
C SER A 2 -115.62 132.85 40.08
N GLN A 3 -114.76 133.27 39.16
CA GLN A 3 -114.80 134.60 38.51
C GLN A 3 -114.34 134.38 37.06
N LEU A 4 -115.31 134.17 36.17
CA LEU A 4 -115.89 135.19 35.29
C LEU A 4 -114.96 135.56 34.13
N ILE A 5 -115.31 134.97 32.98
CA ILE A 5 -114.93 135.33 31.64
C ILE A 5 -115.26 136.82 31.44
N GLU A 6 -114.23 137.64 31.22
CA GLU A 6 -114.42 138.97 30.63
C GLU A 6 -113.65 139.03 29.31
N SER A 7 -114.33 138.59 28.25
CA SER A 7 -113.99 138.86 26.87
C SER A 7 -114.12 140.35 26.60
N ARG A 8 -113.01 141.08 26.74
CA ARG A 8 -112.80 142.35 26.04
C ARG A 8 -111.72 142.15 25.01
N SER A 9 -111.99 142.63 23.81
CA SER A 9 -111.06 142.95 22.73
C SER A 9 -109.90 143.83 23.23
N ARG A 10 -108.99 143.21 23.99
CA ARG A 10 -107.74 143.80 24.44
C ARG A 10 -106.69 143.42 23.41
N GLY A 11 -105.99 144.42 22.88
CA GLY A 11 -104.82 144.21 22.05
C GLY A 11 -103.84 143.25 22.72
N ILE A 12 -102.97 142.63 21.91
CA ILE A 12 -101.96 141.68 22.40
C ILE A 12 -101.22 142.27 23.58
N GLN A 13 -101.13 141.49 24.65
CA GLN A 13 -100.35 141.84 25.82
C GLN A 13 -98.92 141.37 25.64
N GLU A 14 -97.98 142.13 26.19
CA GLU A 14 -96.56 141.78 26.20
C GLU A 14 -96.31 140.42 26.87
N ALA A 15 -97.08 140.07 27.91
CA ALA A 15 -96.98 138.79 28.60
C ALA A 15 -97.28 137.58 27.67
N ASP A 16 -98.26 137.72 26.77
CA ASP A 16 -98.61 136.66 25.81
C ASP A 16 -97.49 136.47 24.77
N VAL A 17 -96.86 137.57 24.34
CA VAL A 17 -95.70 137.55 23.41
C VAL A 17 -94.49 136.89 24.05
N PHE A 18 -94.22 137.20 25.32
CA PHE A 18 -93.09 136.64 26.06
C PHE A 18 -93.27 135.13 26.28
N ALA A 19 -94.47 134.70 26.71
CA ALA A 19 -94.77 133.29 26.92
C ALA A 19 -94.68 132.47 25.62
N ALA A 20 -95.16 133.02 24.50
CA ALA A 20 -95.05 132.35 23.20
C ALA A 20 -93.60 132.30 22.67
N ALA A 21 -92.81 133.35 22.91
CA ALA A 21 -91.39 133.36 22.55
C ALA A 21 -90.57 132.37 23.40
N ASP A 22 -90.85 132.28 24.71
CA ASP A 22 -90.23 131.30 25.62
C ASP A 22 -90.59 129.86 25.22
N ALA A 23 -91.86 129.60 24.85
CA ALA A 23 -92.29 128.29 24.36
C ALA A 23 -91.58 127.88 23.05
N LEU A 24 -91.40 128.83 22.12
CA LEU A 24 -90.65 128.57 20.88
C LEU A 24 -89.16 128.31 21.15
N LEU A 25 -88.59 129.00 22.14
CA LEU A 25 -87.19 128.79 22.54
C LEU A 25 -87.00 127.41 23.21
N ALA A 26 -87.95 126.97 24.05
CA ALA A 26 -87.95 125.62 24.65
C ALA A 26 -88.03 124.51 23.58
N ASP A 27 -88.76 124.77 22.49
CA ASP A 27 -88.84 123.91 21.31
C ASP A 27 -87.57 123.94 20.42
N GLY A 28 -86.54 124.72 20.77
CA GLY A 28 -85.32 124.89 19.98
C GLY A 28 -85.50 125.71 18.69
N LYS A 29 -86.63 126.40 18.52
CA LYS A 29 -86.96 127.21 17.33
C LYS A 29 -86.69 128.69 17.61
N ARG A 30 -86.19 129.41 16.60
CA ARG A 30 -85.94 130.86 16.72
C ARG A 30 -87.28 131.63 16.81
N PRO A 31 -87.51 132.42 17.88
CA PRO A 31 -88.70 133.27 18.00
C PRO A 31 -88.65 134.42 17.00
N THR A 32 -89.22 134.23 15.82
CA THR A 32 -89.42 135.28 14.81
C THR A 32 -90.83 135.84 14.90
N ILE A 33 -91.05 137.06 14.41
CA ILE A 33 -92.35 137.76 14.46
C ILE A 33 -93.48 136.86 13.89
N GLU A 34 -93.22 136.22 12.76
CA GLU A 34 -94.14 135.27 12.10
C GLU A 34 -94.52 134.09 13.01
N ARG A 35 -93.54 133.50 13.69
CA ARG A 35 -93.72 132.29 14.51
C ARG A 35 -94.40 132.57 15.84
N VAL A 36 -94.03 133.67 16.49
CA VAL A 36 -94.71 134.11 17.72
C VAL A 36 -96.19 134.43 17.43
N ARG A 37 -96.46 135.02 16.26
CA ARG A 37 -97.83 135.24 15.79
C ARG A 37 -98.58 133.94 15.50
N GLN A 38 -97.95 132.95 14.86
CA GLN A 38 -98.55 131.63 14.65
C GLN A 38 -98.88 130.94 15.99
N GLN A 39 -97.99 131.06 16.97
CA GLN A 39 -98.16 130.45 18.29
C GLN A 39 -99.30 131.09 19.11
N ILE A 40 -99.49 132.40 19.00
CA ILE A 40 -100.56 133.15 19.70
C ILE A 40 -101.89 133.13 18.90
N GLY A 41 -101.82 132.93 17.58
CA GLY A 41 -102.98 132.87 16.68
C GLY A 41 -103.64 134.21 16.38
N ARG A 42 -103.10 135.34 16.88
CA ARG A 42 -103.64 136.70 16.72
C ARG A 42 -102.51 137.74 16.73
N GLY A 43 -102.75 138.94 16.18
CA GLY A 43 -101.79 140.07 16.20
C GLY A 43 -101.39 140.63 14.85
N SER A 44 -101.23 141.95 14.78
CA SER A 44 -100.57 142.60 13.64
C SER A 44 -99.04 142.56 13.84
N PRO A 45 -98.24 142.35 12.77
CA PRO A 45 -96.77 142.39 12.84
C PRO A 45 -96.23 143.65 13.53
N ASN A 46 -96.90 144.78 13.33
CA ASN A 46 -96.50 146.07 13.92
C ASN A 46 -96.66 146.10 15.45
N THR A 47 -97.52 145.26 16.03
CA THR A 47 -97.73 145.18 17.49
C THR A 47 -96.78 144.18 18.15
N VAL A 48 -96.49 143.06 17.47
CA VAL A 48 -95.60 142.01 18.00
C VAL A 48 -94.13 142.42 17.89
N SER A 49 -93.74 143.16 16.86
CA SER A 49 -92.34 143.58 16.64
C SER A 49 -91.70 144.29 17.84
N PRO A 50 -92.26 145.40 18.38
CA PRO A 50 -91.65 146.08 19.53
C PRO A 50 -91.70 145.25 20.83
N MET A 51 -92.71 144.39 21.00
CA MET A 51 -92.83 143.52 22.18
C MET A 51 -91.81 142.37 22.14
N LEU A 52 -91.60 141.78 20.96
CA LEU A 52 -90.57 140.75 20.74
C LEU A 52 -89.17 141.31 20.95
N GLU A 53 -88.93 142.55 20.51
CA GLU A 53 -87.64 143.22 20.69
C GLU A 53 -87.37 143.51 22.18
N ARG A 54 -88.41 143.87 22.95
CA ARG A 54 -88.32 144.00 24.41
C ARG A 54 -88.14 142.66 25.12
N TRP A 55 -88.73 141.58 24.60
CA TRP A 55 -88.44 140.22 25.03
C TRP A 55 -86.97 139.87 24.80
N PHE A 56 -86.43 140.08 23.59
CA PHE A 56 -85.01 139.85 23.30
C PHE A 56 -84.07 140.70 24.16
N ALA A 57 -84.41 141.98 24.39
CA ALA A 57 -83.64 142.86 25.27
C ALA A 57 -83.61 142.36 26.73
N THR A 58 -84.72 141.80 27.22
CA THR A 58 -84.78 141.22 28.57
C THR A 58 -84.33 139.76 28.64
N LEU A 59 -84.26 139.04 27.51
CA LEU A 59 -83.81 137.65 27.42
C LEU A 59 -82.35 137.50 27.85
N GLY A 60 -81.47 138.42 27.44
CA GLY A 60 -80.09 138.44 27.92
C GLY A 60 -80.02 138.56 29.45
N GLY A 61 -80.88 139.37 30.04
CA GLY A 61 -81.02 139.50 31.50
C GLY A 61 -81.67 138.28 32.17
N ARG A 62 -82.51 137.50 31.50
CA ARG A 62 -83.16 136.30 32.07
C ARG A 62 -82.30 135.05 31.94
N LEU A 63 -81.56 134.92 30.83
CA LEU A 63 -80.63 133.82 30.58
C LEU A 63 -79.36 133.95 31.42
N VAL A 64 -78.90 135.19 31.65
CA VAL A 64 -77.74 135.50 32.50
C VAL A 64 -78.15 135.82 33.95
N GLY A 65 -79.39 136.24 34.16
CA GLY A 65 -79.98 136.64 35.45
C GLY A 65 -81.19 135.81 35.84
N SER A 66 -81.01 134.48 35.87
CA SER A 66 -81.63 133.67 36.92
C SER A 66 -80.66 133.61 38.11
N PRO A 67 -80.75 134.55 39.08
CA PRO A 67 -80.00 134.50 40.33
C PRO A 67 -80.67 133.49 41.27
N GLY A 68 -80.60 132.21 40.89
CA GLY A 68 -80.92 131.08 41.74
C GLY A 68 -79.62 130.34 42.04
N THR A 69 -78.93 130.79 43.10
CA THR A 69 -77.89 130.02 43.80
C THR A 69 -76.63 129.70 42.99
N ARG A 70 -75.87 130.74 42.64
CA ARG A 70 -74.40 130.61 42.49
C ARG A 70 -73.78 130.37 43.87
N THR A 71 -74.01 129.21 44.44
CA THR A 71 -73.06 128.61 45.38
C THR A 71 -72.01 127.93 44.54
N ALA A 72 -70.74 128.22 44.82
CA ALA A 72 -69.59 127.59 44.19
C ALA A 72 -69.81 126.06 44.01
N GLY A 73 -69.76 125.59 42.76
CA GLY A 73 -69.37 124.20 42.51
C GLY A 73 -70.33 123.25 41.78
N ASN A 74 -71.37 123.69 41.07
CA ASN A 74 -72.25 122.77 40.33
C ASN A 74 -72.82 123.34 39.03
N ASP A 75 -72.40 122.77 37.88
CA ASP A 75 -73.01 123.00 36.57
C ASP A 75 -73.77 121.75 36.09
N LEU A 76 -74.99 122.03 35.60
CA LEU A 76 -75.92 121.37 34.65
C LEU A 76 -76.21 119.85 34.67
N ASP A 77 -75.40 118.99 35.28
CA ASP A 77 -75.73 117.56 35.49
C ASP A 77 -76.12 117.23 36.94
N GLY A 78 -76.25 118.24 37.82
CA GLY A 78 -76.54 118.05 39.24
C GLY A 78 -75.44 117.30 40.03
N MET A 79 -74.33 116.98 39.38
CA MET A 79 -73.24 116.20 39.93
C MET A 79 -72.12 117.14 40.42
N PRO A 80 -71.78 117.14 41.73
CA PRO A 80 -70.63 117.85 42.30
C PRO A 80 -69.38 117.68 41.45
N LEU A 81 -68.68 118.78 41.14
CA LEU A 81 -67.38 118.77 40.46
C LEU A 81 -66.40 117.77 41.10
N GLY A 82 -66.45 117.63 42.42
CA GLY A 82 -65.68 116.62 43.16
C GLY A 82 -66.00 115.17 42.75
N VAL A 83 -67.27 114.83 42.53
CA VAL A 83 -67.68 113.48 42.12
C VAL A 83 -67.30 113.19 40.66
N ARG A 84 -67.42 114.18 39.76
CA ARG A 84 -67.00 114.02 38.35
C ARG A 84 -65.48 113.83 38.23
N ASN A 85 -64.70 114.61 38.98
CA ASN A 85 -63.25 114.47 39.00
C ASN A 85 -62.82 113.14 39.65
N ALA A 86 -63.49 112.70 40.72
CA ALA A 86 -63.27 111.39 41.30
C ALA A 86 -63.59 110.25 40.31
N ALA A 87 -64.71 110.33 39.57
CA ALA A 87 -65.07 109.32 38.57
C ALA A 87 -64.07 109.26 37.40
N LYS A 88 -63.58 110.41 36.92
CA LYS A 88 -62.51 110.48 35.91
C LYS A 88 -61.22 109.86 36.43
N LEU A 89 -60.81 110.21 37.65
CA LEU A 89 -59.62 109.64 38.27
C LEU A 89 -59.75 108.14 38.44
N LEU A 90 -60.90 107.64 38.92
CA LEU A 90 -61.18 106.20 39.05
C LEU A 90 -61.13 105.47 37.70
N TRP A 91 -61.65 106.09 36.63
CA TRP A 91 -61.59 105.53 35.29
C TRP A 91 -60.15 105.52 34.73
N GLU A 92 -59.39 106.59 34.92
CA GLU A 92 -57.98 106.66 34.53
C GLU A 92 -57.12 105.65 35.32
N THR A 93 -57.38 105.46 36.62
CA THR A 93 -56.71 104.43 37.42
C THR A 93 -57.09 103.03 36.97
N ALA A 94 -58.37 102.78 36.68
CA ALA A 94 -58.83 101.48 36.17
C ALA A 94 -58.22 101.17 34.79
N GLN A 95 -58.08 102.16 33.91
CA GLN A 95 -57.38 101.98 32.63
C GLN A 95 -55.90 101.68 32.82
N LYS A 96 -55.21 102.40 33.71
CA LYS A 96 -53.80 102.13 34.00
C LYS A 96 -53.60 100.73 34.59
N GLU A 97 -54.44 100.32 35.53
CA GLU A 97 -54.37 98.99 36.14
C GLU A 97 -54.70 97.87 35.14
N ALA A 98 -55.65 98.11 34.23
CA ALA A 98 -55.94 97.19 33.12
C ALA A 98 -54.77 97.10 32.12
N GLU A 99 -54.14 98.22 31.76
CA GLU A 99 -52.95 98.25 30.92
C GLU A 99 -51.75 97.55 31.59
N GLU A 100 -51.55 97.75 32.89
CA GLU A 100 -50.49 97.09 33.66
C GLU A 100 -50.73 95.58 33.75
N THR A 101 -51.96 95.16 34.03
CA THR A 101 -52.35 93.73 34.03
C THR A 101 -52.13 93.10 32.66
N GLN A 102 -52.60 93.77 31.58
CA GLN A 102 -52.40 93.30 30.21
C GLN A 102 -50.91 93.23 29.83
N ARG A 103 -50.10 94.23 30.21
CA ARG A 103 -48.65 94.21 29.98
C ARG A 103 -47.99 93.06 30.74
N GLY A 104 -48.44 92.79 31.97
CA GLY A 104 -48.01 91.64 32.76
C GLY A 104 -48.31 90.31 32.08
N GLU A 105 -49.57 90.09 31.68
CA GLU A 105 -50.01 88.87 30.98
C GLU A 105 -49.30 88.69 29.63
N LEU A 106 -49.11 89.76 28.85
CA LEU A 106 -48.36 89.68 27.59
C LEU A 106 -46.89 89.37 27.83
N ALA A 107 -46.29 89.89 28.89
CA ALA A 107 -44.91 89.59 29.25
C ALA A 107 -44.75 88.11 29.67
N THR A 108 -45.69 87.55 30.45
CA THR A 108 -45.68 86.13 30.83
C THR A 108 -45.91 85.22 29.64
N VAL A 109 -46.87 85.54 28.76
CA VAL A 109 -47.10 84.74 27.54
C VAL A 109 -45.87 84.76 26.62
N ARG A 110 -45.19 85.91 26.50
CA ARG A 110 -43.96 86.01 25.72
C ARG A 110 -42.82 85.19 26.33
N SER A 111 -42.65 85.23 27.65
CA SER A 111 -41.60 84.42 28.30
C SER A 111 -41.89 82.93 28.20
N GLU A 112 -43.15 82.51 28.33
CA GLU A 112 -43.56 81.11 28.12
C GLU A 112 -43.36 80.66 26.67
N LEU A 113 -43.68 81.52 25.70
CA LEU A 113 -43.45 81.22 24.29
C LEU A 113 -41.96 81.09 23.99
N GLN A 114 -41.13 82.02 24.48
CA GLN A 114 -39.68 81.95 24.33
C GLN A 114 -39.13 80.67 24.95
N ALA A 115 -39.55 80.33 26.17
CA ALA A 115 -39.12 79.09 26.84
C ALA A 115 -39.53 77.83 26.05
N ARG A 116 -40.71 77.84 25.40
CA ARG A 116 -41.14 76.75 24.52
C ARG A 116 -40.31 76.69 23.25
N GLU A 117 -40.02 77.82 22.62
CA GLU A 117 -39.17 77.90 21.42
C GLU A 117 -37.75 77.40 21.71
N ASP A 118 -37.17 77.82 22.84
CA ASP A 118 -35.85 77.37 23.28
C ASP A 118 -35.87 75.85 23.55
N SER A 119 -36.88 75.32 24.23
CA SER A 119 -37.02 73.88 24.49
C SER A 119 -37.20 73.05 23.20
N LEU A 120 -37.90 73.60 22.20
CA LEU A 120 -38.08 72.95 20.90
C LEU A 120 -36.78 72.97 20.11
N ALA A 121 -36.02 74.07 20.15
CA ALA A 121 -34.71 74.18 19.51
C ALA A 121 -33.71 73.18 20.13
N GLU A 122 -33.69 73.04 21.46
CA GLU A 122 -32.88 72.03 22.15
C GLU A 122 -33.28 70.60 21.76
N ALA A 123 -34.58 70.30 21.75
CA ALA A 123 -35.09 68.97 21.36
C ALA A 123 -34.74 68.63 19.89
N GLN A 124 -34.85 69.60 18.98
CA GLN A 124 -34.46 69.44 17.57
C GLN A 124 -32.96 69.22 17.43
N GLY A 125 -32.14 69.96 18.19
CA GLY A 125 -30.69 69.77 18.22
C GLY A 125 -30.31 68.37 18.72
N ALA A 126 -30.93 67.90 19.79
CA ALA A 126 -30.71 66.56 20.33
C ALA A 126 -31.13 65.46 19.34
N LEU A 127 -32.26 65.64 18.63
CA LEU A 127 -32.72 64.70 17.60
C LEU A 127 -31.73 64.64 16.43
N ALA A 128 -31.27 65.79 15.93
CA ALA A 128 -30.29 65.86 14.84
C ALA A 128 -28.97 65.16 15.21
N GLN A 129 -28.45 65.41 16.42
CA GLN A 129 -27.25 64.72 16.92
C GLN A 129 -27.43 63.20 17.00
N ARG A 130 -28.61 62.74 17.45
CA ARG A 130 -28.92 61.31 17.51
C ARG A 130 -29.02 60.68 16.12
N GLU A 131 -29.63 61.37 15.16
CA GLU A 131 -29.68 60.92 13.77
C GLU A 131 -28.29 60.79 13.16
N ASP A 132 -27.42 61.77 13.40
CA ASP A 132 -26.04 61.72 12.89
C ASP A 132 -25.22 60.62 13.56
N ALA A 133 -25.39 60.41 14.87
CA ALA A 133 -24.80 59.27 15.57
C ALA A 133 -25.30 57.93 15.00
N PHE A 134 -26.59 57.79 14.68
CA PHE A 134 -27.13 56.59 14.04
C PHE A 134 -26.61 56.39 12.63
N LYS A 135 -26.47 57.46 11.82
CA LYS A 135 -25.89 57.38 10.47
C LYS A 135 -24.44 56.89 10.55
N GLN A 136 -23.64 57.44 11.48
CA GLN A 136 -22.26 57.02 11.70
C GLN A 136 -22.18 55.56 12.18
N ALA A 137 -23.02 55.17 13.13
CA ALA A 137 -23.10 53.80 13.60
C ALA A 137 -23.44 52.83 12.46
N ARG A 138 -24.42 53.18 11.61
CA ARG A 138 -24.80 52.35 10.46
C ARG A 138 -23.67 52.18 9.47
N VAL A 139 -22.97 53.27 9.10
CA VAL A 139 -21.78 53.20 8.23
C VAL A 139 -20.69 52.32 8.84
N SER A 140 -20.44 52.43 10.14
CA SER A 140 -19.44 51.58 10.81
C SER A 140 -19.82 50.10 10.83
N LEU A 141 -21.12 49.79 11.02
CA LEU A 141 -21.63 48.42 10.98
C LEU A 141 -21.59 47.84 9.57
N ASP A 142 -21.95 48.63 8.56
CA ASP A 142 -21.88 48.22 7.15
C ASP A 142 -20.43 47.93 6.74
N ALA A 143 -19.49 48.79 7.18
CA ALA A 143 -18.06 48.56 6.96
C ALA A 143 -17.54 47.30 7.68
N ALA A 144 -17.95 47.07 8.93
CA ALA A 144 -17.59 45.87 9.68
C ALA A 144 -18.18 44.59 9.05
N LEU A 145 -19.42 44.66 8.58
CA LEU A 145 -20.09 43.55 7.90
C LEU A 145 -19.39 43.22 6.58
N SER A 146 -19.09 44.24 5.76
CA SER A 146 -18.36 44.06 4.50
C SER A 146 -16.96 43.48 4.73
N SER A 147 -16.23 43.99 5.74
CA SER A 147 -14.92 43.45 6.12
C SER A 147 -15.00 41.99 6.58
N SER A 148 -16.01 41.64 7.39
CA SER A 148 -16.24 40.26 7.83
C SER A 148 -16.60 39.34 6.65
N GLN A 149 -17.44 39.80 5.72
CA GLN A 149 -17.78 39.05 4.51
C GLN A 149 -16.53 38.80 3.64
N GLN A 150 -15.72 39.83 3.41
CA GLN A 150 -14.48 39.70 2.66
C GLN A 150 -13.47 38.75 3.35
N ALA A 151 -13.37 38.81 4.67
CA ALA A 151 -12.54 37.89 5.45
C ALA A 151 -13.04 36.45 5.31
N ARG A 152 -14.37 36.23 5.36
CA ARG A 152 -14.98 34.91 5.15
C ARG A 152 -14.72 34.38 3.75
N GLU A 153 -14.92 35.19 2.71
CA GLU A 153 -14.65 34.80 1.31
C GLU A 153 -13.18 34.44 1.10
N THR A 154 -12.27 35.21 1.71
CA THR A 154 -10.83 34.93 1.65
C THR A 154 -10.50 33.59 2.33
N LEU A 155 -11.03 33.35 3.53
CA LEU A 155 -10.84 32.08 4.24
C LEU A 155 -11.47 30.91 3.49
N GLU A 156 -12.66 31.06 2.93
CA GLU A 156 -13.30 30.03 2.10
C GLU A 156 -12.47 29.73 0.84
N GLY A 157 -11.89 30.76 0.22
CA GLY A 157 -10.95 30.61 -0.89
C GLY A 157 -9.69 29.84 -0.49
N GLN A 158 -9.08 30.18 0.65
CA GLN A 158 -7.91 29.48 1.20
C GLN A 158 -8.22 28.02 1.54
N LEU A 159 -9.36 27.74 2.18
CA LEU A 159 -9.79 26.38 2.51
C LEU A 159 -10.04 25.54 1.25
N LYS A 160 -10.65 26.12 0.21
CA LYS A 160 -10.84 25.44 -1.08
C LYS A 160 -9.50 25.16 -1.76
N ALA A 161 -8.58 26.12 -1.77
CA ALA A 161 -7.24 25.93 -2.34
C ALA A 161 -6.47 24.83 -1.59
N GLN A 162 -6.51 24.84 -0.26
CA GLN A 162 -5.90 23.80 0.57
C GLN A 162 -6.56 22.43 0.35
N ALA A 163 -7.88 22.36 0.21
CA ALA A 163 -8.60 21.13 -0.10
C ALA A 163 -8.17 20.54 -1.46
N ILE A 164 -8.02 21.37 -2.48
CA ILE A 164 -7.52 20.94 -3.80
C ILE A 164 -6.09 20.44 -3.70
N GLU A 165 -5.21 21.16 -2.99
CA GLU A 165 -3.81 20.78 -2.85
C GLU A 165 -3.63 19.47 -2.07
N THR A 166 -4.35 19.32 -0.95
CA THR A 166 -4.36 18.08 -0.18
C THR A 166 -4.93 16.91 -1.00
N GLN A 167 -5.96 17.15 -1.82
CA GLN A 167 -6.46 16.14 -2.75
C GLN A 167 -5.40 15.74 -3.79
N ARG A 168 -4.69 16.70 -4.39
CA ARG A 168 -3.61 16.43 -5.35
C ARG A 168 -2.48 15.62 -4.75
N VAL A 169 -2.00 16.02 -3.57
CA VAL A 169 -0.96 15.29 -2.84
C VAL A 169 -1.43 13.88 -2.51
N ARG A 170 -2.68 13.73 -2.03
CA ARG A 170 -3.27 12.42 -1.74
C ARG A 170 -3.33 11.54 -2.98
N THR A 171 -3.81 12.05 -4.12
CA THR A 171 -3.86 11.28 -5.37
C THR A 171 -2.45 10.89 -5.84
N GLY A 172 -1.47 11.79 -5.70
CA GLY A 172 -0.07 11.48 -6.05
C GLY A 172 0.53 10.39 -5.15
N LEU A 173 0.24 10.42 -3.85
CA LEU A 173 0.65 9.37 -2.91
C LEU A 173 -0.06 8.04 -3.19
N GLU A 174 -1.36 8.06 -3.53
CA GLU A 174 -2.10 6.85 -3.91
C GLU A 174 -1.52 6.20 -5.17
N ASP A 175 -1.12 7.00 -6.16
CA ASP A 175 -0.47 6.51 -7.38
C ASP A 175 0.93 5.95 -7.11
N GLU A 176 1.73 6.60 -6.25
CA GLU A 176 3.04 6.09 -5.87
C GLU A 176 2.92 4.79 -5.05
N VAL A 177 1.96 4.69 -4.13
CA VAL A 177 1.67 3.44 -3.40
C VAL A 177 1.28 2.33 -4.37
N ARG A 178 0.43 2.61 -5.38
CA ARG A 178 0.10 1.63 -6.43
C ARG A 178 1.32 1.20 -7.21
N ARG A 179 2.19 2.15 -7.59
CA ARG A 179 3.44 1.87 -8.31
C ARG A 179 4.39 0.99 -7.49
N LEU A 180 4.61 1.34 -6.23
CA LEU A 180 5.47 0.56 -5.32
C LEU A 180 4.90 -0.82 -5.04
N THR A 181 3.58 -0.94 -4.90
CA THR A 181 2.91 -2.24 -4.73
C THR A 181 3.09 -3.13 -5.97
N ALA A 182 2.95 -2.57 -7.17
CA ALA A 182 3.17 -3.29 -8.42
C ALA A 182 4.65 -3.69 -8.61
N LEU A 183 5.59 -2.82 -8.23
CA LEU A 183 7.01 -3.16 -8.25
C LEU A 183 7.32 -4.29 -7.25
N LEU A 184 6.77 -4.20 -6.03
CA LEU A 184 6.94 -5.24 -5.02
C LEU A 184 6.39 -6.58 -5.50
N SER A 185 5.19 -6.61 -6.09
CA SER A 185 4.63 -7.86 -6.63
C SER A 185 5.50 -8.45 -7.75
N GLN A 186 6.01 -7.62 -8.66
CA GLN A 186 6.94 -8.05 -9.71
C GLN A 186 8.24 -8.63 -9.12
N THR A 187 8.81 -8.00 -8.09
CA THR A 187 10.02 -8.51 -7.45
C THR A 187 9.79 -9.84 -6.72
N VAL A 188 8.64 -10.00 -6.07
CA VAL A 188 8.25 -11.25 -5.41
C VAL A 188 8.04 -12.36 -6.45
N GLU A 189 7.35 -12.08 -7.55
CA GLU A 189 7.16 -13.02 -8.65
C GLU A 189 8.50 -13.45 -9.28
N ALA A 190 9.39 -12.49 -9.54
CA ALA A 190 10.72 -12.78 -10.06
C ALA A 190 11.55 -13.62 -9.06
N GLN A 191 11.47 -13.31 -7.77
CA GLN A 191 12.16 -14.10 -6.73
C GLN A 191 11.62 -15.53 -6.66
N GLU A 192 10.30 -15.71 -6.71
CA GLU A 192 9.66 -17.03 -6.73
C GLU A 192 10.02 -17.81 -8.00
N GLN A 193 10.10 -17.15 -9.15
CA GLN A 193 10.56 -17.77 -10.39
C GLN A 193 12.02 -18.23 -10.26
N MET A 194 12.92 -17.38 -9.77
CA MET A 194 14.31 -17.74 -9.52
C MET A 194 14.44 -18.91 -8.53
N ARG A 195 13.60 -18.95 -7.48
CA ARG A 195 13.54 -20.07 -6.52
C ARG A 195 13.08 -21.36 -7.20
N ARG A 196 12.05 -21.30 -8.05
CA ARG A 196 11.55 -22.47 -8.81
C ARG A 196 12.59 -22.98 -9.79
N GLU A 197 13.25 -22.09 -10.52
CA GLU A 197 14.33 -22.44 -11.44
C GLU A 197 15.51 -23.08 -10.70
N HIS A 198 15.92 -22.50 -9.56
CA HIS A 198 16.97 -23.08 -8.73
C HIS A 198 16.58 -24.46 -8.20
N ALA A 199 15.36 -24.62 -7.68
CA ALA A 199 14.86 -25.91 -7.21
C ALA A 199 14.81 -26.95 -8.32
N ALA A 200 14.40 -26.57 -9.54
CA ALA A 200 14.39 -27.44 -10.71
C ALA A 200 15.81 -27.88 -11.11
N VAL A 201 16.78 -26.96 -11.10
CA VAL A 201 18.19 -27.28 -11.38
C VAL A 201 18.77 -28.22 -10.33
N VAL A 202 18.48 -28.00 -9.05
CA VAL A 202 18.92 -28.89 -7.95
C VAL A 202 18.30 -30.28 -8.12
N ALA A 203 16.99 -30.36 -8.37
CA ALA A 203 16.30 -31.62 -8.58
C ALA A 203 16.85 -32.40 -9.80
N ALA A 204 17.17 -31.71 -10.90
CA ALA A 204 17.80 -32.33 -12.07
C ALA A 204 19.19 -32.89 -11.74
N LYS A 205 20.04 -32.13 -11.05
CA LYS A 205 21.36 -32.60 -10.60
C LYS A 205 21.26 -33.81 -9.67
N ASP A 206 20.30 -33.81 -8.74
CA ASP A 206 20.08 -34.93 -7.84
C ASP A 206 19.65 -36.20 -8.60
N GLN A 207 18.81 -36.06 -9.63
CA GLN A 207 18.43 -37.17 -10.51
C GLN A 207 19.65 -37.70 -11.29
N ASP A 208 20.45 -36.82 -11.87
CA ASP A 208 21.68 -37.20 -12.60
C ASP A 208 22.68 -37.93 -11.69
N LEU A 209 22.85 -37.46 -10.45
CA LEU A 209 23.70 -38.12 -9.46
C LEU A 209 23.17 -39.49 -9.09
N ARG A 210 21.85 -39.64 -8.85
CA ARG A 210 21.23 -40.95 -8.59
C ARG A 210 21.43 -41.91 -9.75
N HIS A 211 21.18 -41.46 -10.98
CA HIS A 211 21.40 -42.28 -12.17
C HIS A 211 22.88 -42.66 -12.37
N ALA A 212 23.82 -41.75 -12.07
CA ALA A 212 25.24 -42.07 -12.09
C ALA A 212 25.60 -43.13 -11.02
N GLN A 213 25.10 -42.99 -9.79
CA GLN A 213 25.29 -43.96 -8.70
C GLN A 213 24.67 -45.34 -9.03
N GLU A 214 23.48 -45.37 -9.63
CA GLU A 214 22.83 -46.59 -10.11
C GLU A 214 23.67 -47.27 -11.21
N ARG A 215 24.18 -46.50 -12.18
CA ARG A 215 25.07 -47.03 -13.22
C ARG A 215 26.36 -47.59 -12.59
N HIS A 216 27.02 -46.86 -11.71
CA HIS A 216 28.24 -47.30 -11.05
C HIS A 216 28.02 -48.57 -10.21
N SER A 217 26.98 -48.61 -9.37
CA SER A 217 26.66 -49.80 -8.58
C SER A 217 26.28 -51.00 -9.45
N SER A 218 25.61 -50.78 -10.59
CA SER A 218 25.31 -51.85 -11.54
C SER A 218 26.57 -52.38 -12.25
N GLN A 219 27.50 -51.50 -12.61
CA GLN A 219 28.80 -51.86 -13.20
C GLN A 219 29.66 -52.60 -12.19
N GLU A 220 29.72 -52.13 -10.94
CA GLU A 220 30.43 -52.79 -9.84
C GLU A 220 29.90 -54.21 -9.63
N LYS A 221 28.57 -54.39 -9.55
CA LYS A 221 27.96 -55.73 -9.47
C LYS A 221 28.32 -56.62 -10.64
N ARG A 222 28.34 -56.09 -11.88
CA ARG A 222 28.75 -56.84 -13.08
C ARG A 222 30.21 -57.26 -13.02
N MET A 223 31.12 -56.35 -12.67
CA MET A 223 32.55 -56.62 -12.53
C MET A 223 32.82 -57.65 -11.43
N LEU A 224 32.16 -57.55 -10.28
CA LEU A 224 32.27 -58.54 -9.21
C LEU A 224 31.80 -59.91 -9.68
N ALA A 225 30.67 -59.99 -10.39
CA ALA A 225 30.19 -61.25 -10.96
C ALA A 225 31.15 -61.82 -12.01
N GLU A 226 31.81 -60.99 -12.83
CA GLU A 226 32.83 -61.42 -13.79
C GLU A 226 34.09 -61.93 -13.10
N VAL A 227 34.55 -61.24 -12.05
CA VAL A 227 35.68 -61.70 -11.22
C VAL A 227 35.35 -63.04 -10.55
N ASP A 228 34.14 -63.20 -10.02
CA ASP A 228 33.71 -64.47 -9.42
C ASP A 228 33.63 -65.60 -10.46
N ARG A 229 33.12 -65.32 -11.67
CA ARG A 229 33.17 -66.28 -12.79
C ARG A 229 34.61 -66.62 -13.18
N ALA A 230 35.50 -65.63 -13.26
CA ALA A 230 36.91 -65.86 -13.58
C ALA A 230 37.61 -66.69 -12.49
N ARG A 231 37.32 -66.43 -11.20
CA ARG A 231 37.80 -67.24 -10.07
C ARG A 231 37.29 -68.67 -10.14
N GLN A 232 36.00 -68.87 -10.43
CA GLN A 232 35.42 -70.20 -10.60
C GLN A 232 36.03 -70.95 -11.79
N ALA A 233 36.23 -70.27 -12.92
CA ALA A 233 36.88 -70.83 -14.10
C ALA A 233 38.35 -71.18 -13.82
N ALA A 234 39.11 -70.31 -13.14
CA ALA A 234 40.49 -70.57 -12.73
C ALA A 234 40.55 -71.79 -11.80
N LYS A 235 39.67 -71.86 -10.78
CA LYS A 235 39.58 -73.02 -9.87
C LYS A 235 39.24 -74.32 -10.61
N ALA A 236 38.35 -74.25 -11.61
CA ALA A 236 38.01 -75.40 -12.44
C ALA A 236 39.21 -75.85 -13.31
N LEU A 237 39.93 -74.91 -13.92
CA LEU A 237 41.14 -75.19 -14.68
C LEU A 237 42.26 -75.76 -13.81
N GLU A 238 42.48 -75.21 -12.61
CA GLU A 238 43.42 -75.74 -11.62
C GLU A 238 43.05 -77.18 -11.22
N ALA A 239 41.76 -77.46 -11.02
CA ALA A 239 41.28 -78.81 -10.73
C ALA A 239 41.48 -79.79 -11.90
N GLU A 240 41.23 -79.36 -13.14
CA GLU A 240 41.51 -80.18 -14.33
C GLU A 240 43.02 -80.39 -14.54
N LEU A 241 43.85 -79.37 -14.34
CA LEU A 241 45.31 -79.51 -14.34
C LEU A 241 45.78 -80.50 -13.26
N ALA A 242 45.24 -80.41 -12.04
CA ALA A 242 45.56 -81.35 -10.98
C ALA A 242 45.16 -82.80 -11.35
N LYS A 243 43.99 -82.99 -11.99
CA LYS A 243 43.57 -84.31 -12.51
C LYS A 243 44.49 -84.79 -13.62
N GLU A 244 44.87 -83.95 -14.58
CA GLU A 244 45.81 -84.31 -15.65
C GLU A 244 47.20 -84.63 -15.10
N HIS A 245 47.71 -83.86 -14.15
CA HIS A 245 48.94 -84.19 -13.41
C HIS A 245 48.81 -85.53 -12.67
N GLN A 246 47.67 -85.81 -12.04
CA GLN A 246 47.42 -87.10 -11.39
C GLN A 246 47.34 -88.26 -12.40
N LYS A 247 46.75 -88.05 -13.58
CA LYS A 247 46.73 -89.05 -14.65
C LYS A 247 48.13 -89.28 -15.22
N ARG A 248 48.91 -88.22 -15.44
CA ARG A 248 50.29 -88.29 -15.92
C ARG A 248 51.17 -89.03 -14.93
N THR A 249 51.15 -88.67 -13.65
CA THR A 249 51.88 -89.37 -12.58
C THR A 249 51.47 -90.84 -12.49
N LYS A 250 50.17 -91.16 -12.49
CA LYS A 250 49.71 -92.56 -12.55
C LYS A 250 50.16 -93.30 -13.82
N GLY A 251 50.19 -92.60 -14.96
CA GLY A 251 50.66 -93.13 -16.23
C GLY A 251 52.17 -93.38 -16.24
N GLU A 252 52.95 -92.46 -15.69
CA GLU A 252 54.40 -92.57 -15.47
C GLU A 252 54.71 -93.70 -14.49
N GLU A 253 53.98 -93.81 -13.37
CA GLU A 253 54.09 -94.93 -12.43
C GLU A 253 53.74 -96.27 -13.10
N ALA A 254 52.68 -96.31 -13.92
CA ALA A 254 52.31 -97.51 -14.66
C ALA A 254 53.36 -97.88 -15.73
N ALA A 255 53.95 -96.88 -16.40
CA ALA A 255 55.03 -97.07 -17.34
C ALA A 255 56.32 -97.54 -16.65
N ALA A 256 56.67 -96.98 -15.50
CA ALA A 256 57.78 -97.42 -14.66
C ALA A 256 57.59 -98.87 -14.23
N LYS A 257 56.41 -99.24 -13.71
CA LYS A 257 56.07 -100.64 -13.37
C LYS A 257 56.17 -101.59 -14.57
N ARG A 258 55.77 -101.14 -15.78
CA ARG A 258 55.91 -101.94 -17.01
C ARG A 258 57.38 -102.11 -17.41
N LEU A 259 58.20 -101.07 -17.24
CA LEU A 259 59.64 -101.13 -17.48
C LEU A 259 60.32 -102.04 -16.47
N ASP A 260 59.96 -101.97 -15.19
CA ASP A 260 60.46 -102.88 -14.15
C ASP A 260 60.08 -104.32 -14.47
N ALA A 261 58.81 -104.59 -14.80
CA ALA A 261 58.37 -105.93 -15.20
C ALA A 261 59.04 -106.41 -16.51
N ALA A 262 59.33 -105.51 -17.46
CA ALA A 262 60.08 -105.85 -18.67
C ALA A 262 61.55 -106.13 -18.36
N ALA A 263 62.17 -105.38 -17.44
CA ALA A 263 63.52 -105.61 -16.96
C ALA A 263 63.62 -106.94 -16.20
N GLU A 264 62.64 -107.27 -15.35
CA GLU A 264 62.53 -108.58 -14.70
C GLU A 264 62.39 -109.72 -15.73
N LYS A 265 61.52 -109.57 -16.73
CA LYS A 265 61.41 -110.56 -17.83
C LYS A 265 62.72 -110.70 -18.60
N LEU A 266 63.40 -109.59 -18.88
CA LEU A 266 64.67 -109.60 -19.60
C LEU A 266 65.78 -110.23 -18.75
N GLN A 267 65.75 -110.04 -17.44
CA GLN A 267 66.61 -110.73 -16.48
C GLN A 267 66.31 -112.23 -16.43
N GLN A 268 65.03 -112.63 -16.39
CA GLN A 268 64.63 -114.04 -16.47
C GLN A 268 65.09 -114.69 -17.78
N VAL A 269 64.96 -114.00 -18.92
CA VAL A 269 65.46 -114.50 -20.22
C VAL A 269 66.98 -114.59 -20.21
N ARG A 270 67.69 -113.63 -19.62
CA ARG A 270 69.16 -113.72 -19.44
C ARG A 270 69.56 -114.89 -18.57
N ASP A 271 68.86 -115.14 -17.47
CA ASP A 271 69.12 -116.26 -16.57
C ASP A 271 68.81 -117.60 -17.26
N GLN A 272 67.75 -117.66 -18.07
CA GLN A 272 67.45 -118.81 -18.93
C GLN A 272 68.52 -119.04 -20.00
N LEU A 273 69.01 -117.98 -20.65
CA LEU A 273 70.13 -118.06 -21.60
C LEU A 273 71.43 -118.49 -20.91
N ALA A 274 71.68 -118.03 -19.70
CA ALA A 274 72.82 -118.47 -18.89
C ALA A 274 72.69 -119.96 -18.52
N ALA A 275 71.49 -120.42 -18.15
CA ALA A 275 71.22 -121.84 -17.91
C ALA A 275 71.42 -122.68 -19.18
N GLN A 276 70.90 -122.23 -20.32
CA GLN A 276 71.12 -122.89 -21.62
C GLN A 276 72.61 -122.89 -22.02
N ALA A 277 73.36 -121.83 -21.73
CA ALA A 277 74.80 -121.78 -21.99
C ALA A 277 75.58 -122.75 -21.09
N ILE A 278 75.13 -122.96 -19.85
CA ILE A 278 75.69 -123.97 -18.94
C ILE A 278 75.39 -125.38 -19.44
N GLU A 279 74.16 -125.65 -19.89
CA GLU A 279 73.80 -126.95 -20.50
C GLU A 279 74.63 -127.23 -21.76
N LEU A 280 74.78 -126.25 -22.66
CA LEU A 280 75.64 -126.37 -23.84
C LEU A 280 77.12 -126.56 -23.49
N ALA A 281 77.60 -125.95 -22.41
CA ALA A 281 78.96 -126.17 -21.91
C ALA A 281 79.13 -127.59 -21.36
N GLN A 282 78.13 -128.12 -20.65
CA GLN A 282 78.11 -129.50 -20.15
C GLN A 282 78.07 -130.51 -21.29
N GLU A 283 77.27 -130.27 -22.33
CA GLU A 283 77.25 -131.10 -23.55
C GLU A 283 78.59 -131.08 -24.29
N ARG A 284 79.24 -129.92 -24.40
CA ARG A 284 80.57 -129.79 -25.02
C ARG A 284 81.65 -130.54 -24.23
N VAL A 285 81.62 -130.50 -22.90
CA VAL A 285 82.54 -131.25 -22.05
C VAL A 285 82.27 -132.76 -22.16
N ALA A 286 81.01 -133.19 -22.19
CA ALA A 286 80.64 -134.58 -22.40
C ALA A 286 81.12 -135.11 -23.78
N ALA A 287 80.99 -134.29 -24.84
CA ALA A 287 81.49 -134.63 -26.17
C ALA A 287 83.02 -134.74 -26.22
N ALA A 288 83.75 -133.87 -25.50
CA ALA A 288 85.20 -133.93 -25.39
C ALA A 288 85.68 -135.23 -24.70
N VAL A 289 85.04 -135.63 -23.60
CA VAL A 289 85.39 -136.87 -22.88
C VAL A 289 85.12 -138.13 -23.72
N GLN A 290 84.06 -138.12 -24.56
CA GLN A 290 83.80 -139.23 -25.49
C GLN A 290 84.85 -139.31 -26.60
N LYS A 291 85.34 -138.15 -27.08
CA LYS A 291 86.40 -138.09 -28.08
C LYS A 291 87.74 -138.59 -27.52
N ASP A 292 88.12 -138.18 -26.32
CA ASP A 292 89.37 -138.62 -25.67
C ASP A 292 89.37 -140.13 -25.40
N ARG A 293 88.21 -140.72 -25.04
CA ARG A 293 88.07 -142.19 -24.91
C ARG A 293 88.25 -142.94 -26.22
N ALA A 294 87.78 -142.38 -27.34
CA ALA A 294 87.95 -142.99 -28.65
C ALA A 294 89.42 -142.97 -29.10
N GLU A 295 90.13 -141.85 -28.84
CA GLU A 295 91.55 -141.71 -29.16
C GLU A 295 92.44 -142.66 -28.32
N ALA A 296 92.13 -142.85 -27.04
CA ALA A 296 92.86 -143.79 -26.16
C ALA A 296 92.68 -145.27 -26.54
N LEU A 297 91.50 -145.66 -27.06
CA LEU A 297 91.26 -147.02 -27.55
C LEU A 297 92.01 -147.29 -28.86
N GLN A 298 92.16 -146.27 -29.71
CA GLN A 298 92.90 -146.38 -30.96
C GLN A 298 94.41 -146.58 -30.73
N GLN A 299 95.00 -145.85 -29.78
CA GLN A 299 96.42 -145.99 -29.41
C GLN A 299 96.76 -147.40 -28.90
N ARG A 300 95.87 -148.02 -28.11
CA ARG A 300 96.05 -149.41 -27.63
C ARG A 300 96.08 -150.46 -28.74
N ILE A 301 95.33 -150.25 -29.83
CA ILE A 301 95.30 -151.18 -30.97
C ILE A 301 96.60 -151.09 -31.77
N ASP A 302 97.18 -149.90 -31.89
CA ASP A 302 98.41 -149.68 -32.63
C ASP A 302 99.65 -150.22 -31.88
N GLU A 303 99.66 -150.17 -30.54
CA GLU A 303 100.69 -150.80 -29.71
C GLU A 303 100.70 -152.34 -29.82
N GLU A 304 99.52 -152.99 -29.81
CA GLU A 304 99.39 -154.45 -30.00
C GLU A 304 99.87 -154.89 -31.40
N ARG A 305 99.58 -154.10 -32.43
CA ARG A 305 100.06 -154.35 -33.81
C ARG A 305 101.59 -154.27 -33.90
N GLY A 306 102.21 -153.33 -33.20
CA GLY A 306 103.67 -153.20 -33.14
C GLY A 306 104.37 -154.40 -32.48
N ALA A 307 103.75 -154.99 -31.45
CA ALA A 307 104.28 -156.17 -30.75
C ALA A 307 104.23 -157.46 -31.61
N HIS A 308 103.21 -157.60 -32.46
CA HIS A 308 103.07 -158.73 -33.38
C HIS A 308 104.04 -158.70 -34.57
N ASP A 309 104.43 -157.53 -35.07
CA ASP A 309 105.38 -157.42 -36.18
C ASP A 309 106.85 -157.64 -35.73
N ALA A 310 107.19 -157.27 -34.49
CA ALA A 310 108.52 -157.50 -33.92
C ALA A 310 108.81 -159.00 -33.69
N THR A 311 107.79 -159.79 -33.31
CA THR A 311 107.92 -161.24 -33.08
C THR A 311 108.02 -162.04 -34.39
N ARG A 312 107.40 -161.58 -35.49
CA ARG A 312 107.56 -162.18 -36.82
C ARG A 312 108.96 -162.01 -37.42
N ARG A 313 109.62 -160.87 -37.17
CA ARG A 313 110.97 -160.61 -37.70
C ARG A 313 112.05 -161.51 -37.06
N LEU A 314 111.99 -161.72 -35.75
CA LEU A 314 112.96 -162.56 -35.02
C LEU A 314 112.91 -164.06 -35.40
N LEU A 315 111.72 -164.58 -35.76
CA LEU A 315 111.56 -165.96 -36.23
C LEU A 315 112.12 -166.19 -37.65
N SER A 316 112.17 -165.14 -38.48
CA SER A 316 112.69 -165.24 -39.85
C SER A 316 114.23 -165.30 -39.92
N GLU A 317 114.93 -164.69 -38.96
CA GLU A 317 116.40 -164.68 -38.92
C GLU A 317 117.02 -165.95 -38.32
N ALA A 318 116.27 -166.71 -37.50
CA ALA A 318 116.72 -167.96 -36.88
C ALA A 318 116.70 -169.17 -37.84
N LEU A 319 115.87 -169.15 -38.89
CA LEU A 319 115.72 -170.27 -39.84
C LEU A 319 116.79 -170.29 -40.96
N ALA A 320 117.49 -169.18 -41.22
CA ALA A 320 118.51 -169.11 -42.28
C ALA A 320 119.93 -169.56 -41.84
N ARG A 321 120.23 -169.63 -40.53
CA ARG A 321 121.58 -169.97 -40.01
C ARG A 321 121.82 -171.47 -39.78
N SER A 322 120.84 -172.34 -40.00
CA SER A 322 120.89 -173.76 -39.59
C SER A 322 121.24 -174.80 -40.67
N GLN A 323 121.63 -174.43 -41.90
CA GLN A 323 121.72 -175.42 -43.01
C GLN A 323 123.05 -175.53 -43.79
N LYS A 324 124.21 -175.09 -43.29
CA LYS A 324 125.52 -175.41 -43.91
C LYS A 324 126.64 -175.70 -42.90
N SER A 325 126.73 -176.94 -42.41
CA SER A 325 127.94 -177.80 -42.46
C SER A 325 127.87 -178.98 -41.47
N GLY A 326 127.95 -180.21 -41.99
CA GLY A 326 128.20 -181.41 -41.19
C GLY A 326 127.57 -182.68 -41.74
N GLY A 327 128.35 -183.51 -42.44
CA GLY A 327 128.18 -184.97 -42.39
C GLY A 327 127.68 -185.70 -43.62
N GLN A 328 128.62 -186.12 -44.47
CA GLN A 328 128.74 -187.47 -45.07
C GLN A 328 127.54 -188.43 -44.95
N ALA A 329 126.98 -188.88 -46.09
CA ALA A 329 127.15 -190.25 -46.62
C ALA A 329 126.08 -190.63 -47.67
N ARG A 330 126.60 -191.01 -48.85
CA ARG A 330 126.10 -192.01 -49.81
C ARG A 330 124.80 -191.80 -50.59
N ALA A 331 125.00 -191.91 -51.91
CA ALA A 331 124.23 -192.71 -52.86
C ALA A 331 122.85 -192.17 -53.26
N ARG A 332 122.35 -192.30 -54.48
CA ARG A 332 122.81 -192.77 -55.80
C ARG A 332 121.54 -192.70 -56.65
N ALA A 333 121.59 -192.09 -57.84
CA ALA A 333 120.67 -192.35 -58.95
C ALA A 333 119.19 -191.96 -58.71
N THR A 334 118.29 -191.76 -59.67
CA THR A 334 118.29 -191.74 -61.13
C THR A 334 116.95 -191.10 -61.53
N GLN A 335 116.97 -190.32 -62.61
CA GLN A 335 116.01 -190.31 -63.72
C GLN A 335 114.48 -190.44 -63.53
N ALA A 336 113.82 -189.70 -64.43
CA ALA A 336 112.57 -189.99 -65.13
C ALA A 336 111.24 -189.61 -64.44
N LYS A 337 110.53 -188.66 -65.09
CA LYS A 337 109.23 -188.83 -65.81
C LYS A 337 108.26 -189.93 -65.28
N PRO A 338 106.97 -189.91 -65.69
CA PRO A 338 106.00 -188.83 -65.91
C PRO A 338 104.59 -189.23 -65.38
N ARG A 339 103.56 -188.49 -65.83
CA ARG A 339 102.19 -188.93 -66.18
C ARG A 339 101.13 -189.10 -65.07
N ARG A 340 99.96 -188.52 -65.42
CA ARG A 340 98.55 -188.98 -65.26
C ARG A 340 98.09 -189.17 -63.80
N GLY A 341 96.92 -188.71 -63.38
CA GLY A 341 95.66 -188.60 -64.10
C GLY A 341 94.67 -189.60 -63.49
N ALA A 342 93.41 -189.16 -63.40
CA ALA A 342 92.19 -189.92 -63.14
C ALA A 342 91.96 -190.45 -61.71
N GLY A 343 90.72 -190.25 -61.26
CA GLY A 343 90.16 -190.74 -60.02
C GLY A 343 89.16 -189.74 -59.47
#